data_AF-A0A486XVB7-F1
#
_entry.id   AF-A0A486XVB7-F1
#
_cell.length_a   1.000
_cell.length_b   1.000
_cell.length_c   1.000
_cell.angle_alpha   90.00
_cell.angle_beta   90.00
_cell.angle_gamma   90.00
#
_symmetry.space_group_name_H-M   'P 1'
#
loop_
_entity.id
_entity.type
_entity.pdbx_description
1 polymer ?
#
loop_
_entity_poly.entity_id
_entity_poly.type
_entity_poly.pdbx_seq_one_letter_code
_entity_poly.pdbx_strand_id
1 'polypeptide(L)'
;MSKSKLPTEVELIYEVMPCNAMRTAQEPAGKKHACTYFRKWGNYHSYDYNEDGPPAQPGIEQPSQYVGLAPLAPEVLSGCRKSPIMAIGINPNLPGYFNSRKNSVYPLFDDYKQFAHYFRYRSTDKLEIPSEKFDQYDTAPGERPPQLLTDLNVPEQDGKRIVPLQKQQVTFYNQLQSMLDDVASRMNWADHKLSVGEDFAYMNMVACPSAVWMTRPRNGYPEDLVMSDKETKGIVHECFHDRQYFLRQFFQSLPKIIVVISGTTARAFISEMKDRFIMGDPQVGDSIDDLLERKHVLKYGDLANGEELTARVIFSHHITGNPGQFSEVREKVLNQMVEEAQSGNLVLNQTTGHLLRPKGGCVFCPMMEIGACDYENELVPLSDHPYLTADSPTASLMEEKSAQLQFLQHQREGLSDLAWTEDEDDYQDLEETR
;
A
#
# COMPACT_ATOMS: atom_id res chain seq x y z
N MET A 1 21.18 2.51 -8.30
CA MET A 1 20.85 1.69 -7.11
C MET A 1 21.51 2.30 -5.90
N SER A 2 20.78 2.39 -4.79
CA SER A 2 21.26 3.01 -3.56
C SER A 2 22.48 2.29 -2.98
N LYS A 3 23.44 3.06 -2.47
CA LYS A 3 24.64 2.55 -1.76
C LYS A 3 24.36 2.22 -0.28
N SER A 4 23.10 2.32 0.15
CA SER A 4 22.72 2.04 1.53
C SER A 4 23.01 0.59 1.92
N LYS A 5 23.62 0.42 3.10
CA LYS A 5 23.86 -0.89 3.73
C LYS A 5 22.64 -1.40 4.51
N LEU A 6 21.55 -0.64 4.56
CA LEU A 6 20.31 -1.06 5.20
C LEU A 6 19.59 -2.10 4.32
N PRO A 7 18.92 -3.10 4.92
CA PRO A 7 17.96 -3.96 4.23
C PRO A 7 16.88 -3.13 3.50
N THR A 8 16.35 -3.65 2.40
CA THR A 8 15.43 -2.92 1.51
C THR A 8 14.22 -2.37 2.27
N GLU A 9 13.62 -3.20 3.12
CA GLU A 9 12.41 -2.89 3.89
C GLU A 9 12.63 -1.79 4.94
N VAL A 10 13.84 -1.68 5.48
CA VAL A 10 14.23 -0.61 6.43
C VAL A 10 14.60 0.66 5.67
N GLU A 11 15.40 0.52 4.61
CA GLU A 11 15.82 1.64 3.78
C GLU A 11 14.65 2.46 3.23
N LEU A 12 13.59 1.78 2.80
CA LEU A 12 12.42 2.43 2.22
C LEU A 12 11.67 3.32 3.21
N ILE A 13 11.73 3.07 4.51
CA ILE A 13 11.13 3.97 5.51
C ILE A 13 11.82 5.33 5.46
N TYR A 14 13.15 5.33 5.52
CA TYR A 14 13.96 6.55 5.46
C TYR A 14 13.85 7.27 4.12
N GLU A 15 13.55 6.55 3.04
CA GLU A 15 13.43 7.14 1.72
C GLU A 15 12.04 7.73 1.44
N VAL A 16 10.98 7.02 1.84
CA VAL A 16 9.59 7.32 1.44
C VAL A 16 8.98 8.37 2.35
N MET A 17 9.13 8.24 3.67
CA MET A 17 8.56 9.16 4.65
C MET A 17 8.88 10.64 4.32
N PRO A 18 10.15 11.03 4.07
CA PRO A 18 10.47 12.43 3.78
C PRO A 18 10.23 12.84 2.31
N CYS A 19 9.78 11.94 1.42
CA CYS A 19 9.76 12.17 -0.02
C CYS A 19 8.97 13.43 -0.41
N ASN A 20 7.78 13.65 0.15
CA ASN A 20 6.97 14.82 -0.18
C ASN A 20 7.54 16.12 0.44
N ALA A 21 7.97 16.06 1.71
CA ALA A 21 8.50 17.19 2.45
C ALA A 21 9.83 17.71 1.88
N MET A 22 10.77 16.81 1.54
CA MET A 22 12.06 17.19 0.94
C MET A 22 11.89 17.91 -0.40
N ARG A 23 10.89 17.53 -1.20
CA ARG A 23 10.67 18.16 -2.51
C ARG A 23 10.27 19.62 -2.38
N THR A 24 9.46 19.98 -1.40
CA THR A 24 9.05 21.38 -1.17
C THR A 24 10.25 22.27 -0.85
N ALA A 25 11.18 21.77 -0.02
CA ALA A 25 12.36 22.53 0.39
C ALA A 25 13.51 22.52 -0.65
N GLN A 26 13.57 21.50 -1.51
CA GLN A 26 14.69 21.26 -2.43
C GLN A 26 14.39 21.60 -3.90
N GLU A 27 13.15 22.03 -4.22
CA GLU A 27 12.78 22.40 -5.58
C GLU A 27 13.57 23.63 -6.06
N PRO A 28 14.38 23.52 -7.13
CA PRO A 28 15.05 24.67 -7.70
C PRO A 28 14.03 25.72 -8.14
N ALA A 29 14.36 27.00 -7.92
CA ALA A 29 13.53 28.10 -8.35
C ALA A 29 13.16 27.95 -9.85
N GLY A 30 11.86 27.88 -10.15
CA GLY A 30 11.33 27.83 -11.51
C GLY A 30 11.14 26.44 -12.12
N LYS A 31 11.54 25.33 -11.46
CA LYS A 31 11.27 23.97 -11.96
C LYS A 31 10.60 23.10 -10.89
N LYS A 32 9.26 23.05 -10.95
CA LYS A 32 8.47 22.15 -10.11
C LYS A 32 8.70 20.69 -10.50
N HIS A 33 8.80 19.82 -9.51
CA HIS A 33 8.82 18.37 -9.70
C HIS A 33 7.43 17.87 -10.15
N ALA A 34 7.35 16.78 -10.92
CA ALA A 34 6.04 16.24 -11.36
C ALA A 34 5.13 15.86 -10.18
N CYS A 35 5.70 15.24 -9.14
CA CYS A 35 5.00 14.93 -7.89
C CYS A 35 4.44 16.14 -7.12
N THR A 36 4.74 17.38 -7.52
CA THR A 36 4.05 18.56 -6.95
C THR A 36 2.55 18.56 -7.24
N TYR A 37 2.11 17.79 -8.23
CA TYR A 37 0.72 17.47 -8.49
C TYR A 37 -0.06 17.10 -7.21
N PHE A 38 0.51 16.27 -6.34
CA PHE A 38 -0.20 15.80 -5.14
C PHE A 38 -0.52 16.93 -4.16
N ARG A 39 0.17 18.08 -4.23
CA ARG A 39 -0.14 19.27 -3.41
C ARG A 39 -1.45 19.94 -3.84
N LYS A 40 -1.91 19.71 -5.08
CA LYS A 40 -3.21 20.21 -5.55
C LYS A 40 -4.39 19.64 -4.75
N TRP A 41 -4.20 18.48 -4.10
CA TRP A 41 -5.21 17.86 -3.24
C TRP A 41 -5.35 18.52 -1.86
N GLY A 42 -4.53 19.55 -1.57
CA GLY A 42 -4.65 20.38 -0.38
C GLY A 42 -4.03 19.74 0.87
N ASN A 43 -4.27 20.40 2.01
CA ASN A 43 -3.87 19.93 3.33
C ASN A 43 -5.02 19.19 4.00
N TYR A 44 -4.68 18.33 4.96
CA TYR A 44 -5.64 17.54 5.73
C TYR A 44 -5.35 17.66 7.22
N HIS A 45 -6.37 17.43 8.04
CA HIS A 45 -6.22 17.32 9.48
C HIS A 45 -5.28 16.16 9.81
N SER A 46 -4.21 16.47 10.53
CA SER A 46 -3.15 15.52 10.82
C SER A 46 -2.97 15.28 12.31
N TYR A 47 -2.45 14.09 12.63
CA TYR A 47 -2.12 13.70 13.98
C TYR A 47 -0.72 13.08 14.05
N ASP A 48 -0.16 13.11 15.25
CA ASP A 48 1.08 12.44 15.63
C ASP A 48 0.84 11.66 16.94
N TYR A 49 1.63 10.63 17.21
CA TYR A 49 1.58 9.92 18.48
C TYR A 49 2.17 10.78 19.60
N ASN A 50 1.66 10.59 20.82
CA ASN A 50 2.06 11.40 21.96
C ASN A 50 3.46 11.09 22.49
N GLU A 51 3.96 9.88 22.23
CA GLU A 51 5.22 9.35 22.71
C GLU A 51 6.20 9.17 21.54
N ASP A 52 7.45 9.58 21.74
CA ASP A 52 8.53 9.33 20.78
C ASP A 52 8.81 7.82 20.66
N GLY A 53 9.28 7.39 19.49
CA GLY A 53 9.52 5.98 19.21
C GLY A 53 8.26 5.22 18.79
N PRO A 54 8.41 3.92 18.48
CA PRO A 54 7.29 3.07 18.12
C PRO A 54 6.46 2.78 19.38
N PRO A 55 5.12 2.91 19.32
CA PRO A 55 4.26 2.54 20.43
C PRO A 55 4.48 1.10 20.89
N ALA A 56 4.46 0.87 22.21
CA ALA A 56 4.70 -0.45 22.79
C ALA A 56 3.64 -1.50 22.43
N GLN A 57 2.42 -1.06 22.09
CA GLN A 57 1.32 -1.94 21.73
C GLN A 57 1.12 -2.00 20.22
N PRO A 58 0.81 -3.19 19.66
CA PRO A 58 0.35 -3.30 18.28
C PRO A 58 -0.90 -2.47 17.99
N GLY A 59 -1.05 -2.05 16.73
CA GLY A 59 -2.24 -1.34 16.25
C GLY A 59 -2.03 0.15 16.04
N ILE A 60 -2.89 0.77 15.22
CA ILE A 60 -2.74 2.18 14.85
C ILE A 60 -3.40 3.17 15.82
N GLU A 61 -4.34 2.71 16.65
CA GLU A 61 -5.04 3.53 17.64
C GLU A 61 -4.15 3.70 18.87
N GLN A 62 -3.56 4.89 19.00
CA GLN A 62 -2.62 5.23 20.06
C GLN A 62 -2.98 6.61 20.62
N PRO A 63 -2.61 6.93 21.87
CA PRO A 63 -2.67 8.28 22.38
C PRO A 63 -1.98 9.24 21.42
N SER A 64 -2.73 10.23 20.92
CA SER A 64 -2.30 11.09 19.82
C SER A 64 -2.60 12.55 20.10
N GLN A 65 -1.90 13.41 19.38
CA GLN A 65 -2.06 14.86 19.37
C GLN A 65 -2.40 15.34 17.96
N TYR A 66 -3.24 16.36 17.88
CA TYR A 66 -3.55 17.07 16.65
C TYR A 66 -2.40 18.02 16.30
N VAL A 67 -1.80 17.82 15.12
CA VAL A 67 -0.64 18.61 14.67
C VAL A 67 -1.01 19.68 13.64
N GLY A 68 -2.29 19.85 13.35
CA GLY A 68 -2.78 20.88 12.44
C GLY A 68 -3.08 20.34 11.05
N LEU A 69 -3.31 21.26 10.13
CA LEU A 69 -3.36 20.98 8.71
C LEU A 69 -1.96 20.78 8.14
N ALA A 70 -1.75 19.64 7.49
CA ALA A 70 -0.49 19.34 6.86
C ALA A 70 -0.65 18.69 5.48
N PRO A 71 0.39 18.77 4.62
CA PRO A 71 0.48 17.93 3.44
C PRO A 71 0.50 16.46 3.83
N LEU A 72 -0.12 15.63 2.99
CA LEU A 72 -0.20 14.20 3.26
C LEU A 72 1.17 13.51 3.15
N ALA A 73 1.45 12.63 4.12
CA ALA A 73 2.59 11.74 4.09
C ALA A 73 2.42 10.70 2.96
N PRO A 74 3.49 10.38 2.20
CA PRO A 74 3.51 9.22 1.32
C PRO A 74 3.32 7.93 2.13
N GLU A 75 2.68 6.94 1.53
CA GLU A 75 2.44 5.66 2.19
C GLU A 75 3.47 4.62 1.76
N VAL A 76 3.87 3.73 2.67
CA VAL A 76 4.59 2.48 2.35
C VAL A 76 3.60 1.30 2.39
N LEU A 77 4.06 0.07 2.09
CA LEU A 77 3.25 -1.14 2.23
C LEU A 77 2.56 -1.16 3.60
N SER A 78 1.28 -1.55 3.62
CA SER A 78 0.50 -1.74 4.83
C SER A 78 0.43 -3.21 5.21
N GLY A 79 0.87 -3.53 6.43
CA GLY A 79 0.93 -4.88 6.96
C GLY A 79 2.33 -5.52 6.94
N CYS A 80 2.36 -6.82 7.23
CA CYS A 80 3.55 -7.64 7.24
C CYS A 80 4.22 -7.63 5.86
N ARG A 81 5.52 -7.31 5.84
CA ARG A 81 6.33 -7.29 4.60
C ARG A 81 6.46 -8.65 3.96
N LYS A 82 6.19 -9.73 4.69
CA LYS A 82 6.20 -11.11 4.20
C LYS A 82 4.79 -11.70 4.16
N SER A 83 3.78 -10.87 3.92
CA SER A 83 2.43 -11.36 3.68
C SER A 83 2.39 -12.19 2.38
N PRO A 84 1.80 -13.40 2.36
CA PRO A 84 1.74 -14.24 1.17
C PRO A 84 0.71 -13.76 0.14
N ILE A 85 -0.23 -12.90 0.53
CA ILE A 85 -1.17 -12.28 -0.39
C ILE A 85 -0.95 -10.76 -0.37
N MET A 86 -0.95 -10.13 -1.53
CA MET A 86 -0.79 -8.68 -1.65
C MET A 86 -1.81 -8.10 -2.62
N ALA A 87 -2.63 -7.14 -2.15
CA ALA A 87 -3.37 -6.26 -3.06
C ALA A 87 -2.49 -5.11 -3.54
N ILE A 88 -2.65 -4.80 -4.83
CA ILE A 88 -1.99 -3.68 -5.49
C ILE A 88 -3.06 -2.71 -5.99
N GLY A 89 -2.97 -1.46 -5.53
CA GLY A 89 -3.70 -0.32 -6.08
C GLY A 89 -2.76 0.65 -6.82
N ILE A 90 -3.34 1.68 -7.42
CA ILE A 90 -2.58 2.69 -8.15
C ILE A 90 -1.92 3.70 -7.19
N ASN A 91 -2.69 4.26 -6.26
CA ASN A 91 -2.22 5.24 -5.27
C ASN A 91 -3.15 5.25 -4.03
N PRO A 92 -2.69 5.75 -2.86
CA PRO A 92 -3.53 5.78 -1.68
C PRO A 92 -4.71 6.75 -1.77
N ASN A 93 -5.89 6.26 -1.41
CA ASN A 93 -7.13 7.06 -1.36
C ASN A 93 -7.18 8.00 -0.14
N LEU A 94 -7.93 9.09 -0.29
CA LEU A 94 -8.17 10.16 0.69
C LEU A 94 -9.64 10.20 1.15
N PRO A 95 -10.05 9.39 2.15
CA PRO A 95 -11.41 9.40 2.67
C PRO A 95 -11.91 10.80 3.05
N GLY A 96 -11.07 11.60 3.71
CA GLY A 96 -11.38 12.96 4.13
C GLY A 96 -11.67 13.97 3.01
N TYR A 97 -11.49 13.59 1.73
CA TYR A 97 -11.98 14.39 0.61
C TYR A 97 -13.53 14.39 0.54
N PHE A 98 -14.17 13.30 0.96
CA PHE A 98 -15.61 13.14 0.90
C PHE A 98 -16.28 13.67 2.17
N ASN A 99 -17.42 14.35 1.99
CA ASN A 99 -18.12 15.01 3.10
C ASN A 99 -18.57 14.03 4.19
N SER A 100 -18.99 12.81 3.82
CA SER A 100 -19.38 11.76 4.76
C SER A 100 -18.23 11.31 5.68
N ARG A 101 -16.99 11.68 5.34
CA ARG A 101 -15.77 11.29 6.04
C ARG A 101 -14.87 12.49 6.36
N LYS A 102 -15.42 13.72 6.43
CA LYS A 102 -14.67 14.96 6.69
C LYS A 102 -13.82 14.94 7.98
N ASN A 103 -14.22 14.10 8.93
CA ASN A 103 -13.55 13.88 10.21
C ASN A 103 -12.35 12.90 10.15
N SER A 104 -12.00 12.41 8.97
CA SER A 104 -10.79 11.59 8.77
C SER A 104 -9.53 12.38 9.10
N VAL A 105 -8.58 11.74 9.79
CA VAL A 105 -7.29 12.33 10.09
C VAL A 105 -6.15 11.48 9.58
N TYR A 106 -5.03 12.12 9.27
CA TYR A 106 -3.91 11.47 8.60
C TYR A 106 -2.62 11.54 9.43
N PRO A 107 -1.81 10.48 9.42
CA PRO A 107 -0.56 10.48 10.15
C PRO A 107 0.41 11.52 9.58
N LEU A 108 1.00 12.31 10.47
CA LEU A 108 2.15 13.17 10.21
C LEU A 108 3.12 12.97 11.36
N PHE A 109 3.90 11.91 11.27
CA PHE A 109 4.88 11.54 12.29
C PHE A 109 6.17 12.33 12.08
N ASP A 110 6.73 12.89 13.15
CA ASP A 110 8.09 13.42 13.14
C ASP A 110 9.13 12.28 13.29
N ASP A 111 8.73 11.16 13.89
CA ASP A 111 9.58 9.97 14.07
C ASP A 111 9.32 8.89 13.02
N TYR A 112 10.39 8.46 12.35
CA TYR A 112 10.35 7.38 11.37
C TYR A 112 9.94 6.02 11.97
N LYS A 113 10.14 5.81 13.27
CA LYS A 113 9.71 4.57 13.96
C LYS A 113 8.20 4.53 14.16
N GLN A 114 7.57 5.66 14.46
CA GLN A 114 6.11 5.78 14.50
C GLN A 114 5.52 5.56 13.10
N PHE A 115 6.13 6.15 12.07
CA PHE A 115 5.77 5.90 10.67
C PHE A 115 5.86 4.42 10.32
N ALA A 116 6.96 3.76 10.66
CA ALA A 116 7.15 2.33 10.42
C ALA A 116 6.13 1.47 11.19
N HIS A 117 5.87 1.79 12.46
CA HIS A 117 4.89 1.10 13.31
C HIS A 117 3.47 1.23 12.73
N TYR A 118 3.06 2.44 12.38
CA TYR A 118 1.75 2.70 11.80
C TYR A 118 1.52 1.83 10.55
N PHE A 119 2.45 1.83 9.60
CA PHE A 119 2.29 1.03 8.38
C PHE A 119 2.52 -0.48 8.59
N ARG A 120 3.20 -0.90 9.66
CA ARG A 120 3.26 -2.33 10.05
C ARG A 120 1.90 -2.83 10.52
N TYR A 121 1.19 -2.03 11.31
CA TYR A 121 -0.06 -2.45 11.97
C TYR A 121 -1.34 -1.90 11.34
N ARG A 122 -1.24 -1.10 10.27
CA ARG A 122 -2.41 -0.69 9.50
C ARG A 122 -3.00 -1.89 8.75
N SER A 123 -4.17 -2.32 9.20
CA SER A 123 -4.94 -3.45 8.66
C SER A 123 -6.19 -2.96 7.92
N THR A 124 -7.35 -3.01 8.58
CA THR A 124 -8.67 -2.72 8.01
C THR A 124 -9.15 -1.29 8.24
N ASP A 125 -8.51 -0.60 9.16
CA ASP A 125 -8.94 0.69 9.67
C ASP A 125 -8.00 1.82 9.26
N LYS A 126 -8.59 3.00 9.07
CA LYS A 126 -7.90 4.29 9.19
C LYS A 126 -8.34 4.97 10.49
N LEU A 127 -7.84 6.17 10.79
CA LEU A 127 -8.27 6.90 11.98
C LEU A 127 -9.13 8.11 11.61
N GLU A 128 -10.08 8.41 12.48
CA GLU A 128 -10.90 9.60 12.43
C GLU A 128 -11.09 10.18 13.83
N ILE A 129 -11.44 11.46 13.89
CA ILE A 129 -11.93 12.09 15.11
C ILE A 129 -13.42 11.71 15.24
N PRO A 130 -13.91 11.26 16.42
CA PRO A 130 -15.33 11.03 16.62
C PRO A 130 -16.16 12.25 16.19
N SER A 131 -17.26 12.04 15.46
CA SER A 131 -17.99 13.15 14.80
C SER A 131 -18.42 14.25 15.76
N GLU A 132 -18.91 13.90 16.95
CA GLU A 132 -19.28 14.87 17.98
C GLU A 132 -18.10 15.76 18.42
N LYS A 133 -16.89 15.19 18.48
CA LYS A 133 -15.67 15.92 18.84
C LYS A 133 -15.17 16.75 17.67
N PHE A 134 -15.24 16.22 16.46
CA PHE A 134 -14.90 16.96 15.26
C PHE A 134 -15.75 18.23 15.14
N ASP A 135 -17.07 18.11 15.22
CA ASP A 135 -17.99 19.25 15.11
C ASP A 135 -17.83 20.26 16.28
N GLN A 136 -17.34 19.83 17.45
CA GLN A 136 -16.97 20.74 18.55
C GLN A 136 -15.73 21.58 18.24
N TYR A 137 -14.77 21.03 17.48
CA TYR A 137 -13.51 21.69 17.14
C TYR A 137 -13.55 22.42 15.79
N ASP A 138 -14.48 22.05 14.91
CA ASP A 138 -14.65 22.59 13.57
C ASP A 138 -15.21 24.02 13.61
N THR A 139 -14.34 25.00 13.34
CA THR A 139 -14.70 26.41 13.29
C THR A 139 -15.05 26.91 11.88
N ALA A 140 -14.88 26.05 10.87
CA ALA A 140 -15.11 26.37 9.46
C ALA A 140 -15.76 25.19 8.72
N PRO A 141 -17.00 24.79 9.10
CA PRO A 141 -17.61 23.54 8.63
C PRO A 141 -17.93 23.46 7.13
N GLY A 142 -17.78 24.57 6.40
CA GLY A 142 -17.92 24.62 4.95
C GLY A 142 -16.61 24.41 4.19
N GLU A 143 -15.47 24.43 4.87
CA GLU A 143 -14.17 24.16 4.27
C GLU A 143 -13.96 22.66 4.05
N ARG A 144 -13.31 22.33 2.94
CA ARG A 144 -13.01 20.95 2.56
C ARG A 144 -11.79 20.91 1.65
N PRO A 145 -11.02 19.82 1.64
CA PRO A 145 -9.96 19.64 0.66
C PRO A 145 -10.50 19.78 -0.78
N PRO A 146 -9.74 20.39 -1.69
CA PRO A 146 -8.40 20.95 -1.50
C PRO A 146 -8.37 22.38 -0.92
N GLN A 147 -9.52 22.99 -0.62
CA GLN A 147 -9.67 24.35 -0.06
C GLN A 147 -9.75 24.39 1.48
N LEU A 148 -9.28 23.36 2.17
CA LEU A 148 -9.22 23.32 3.63
C LEU A 148 -8.02 24.13 4.12
N LEU A 149 -8.29 25.23 4.84
CA LEU A 149 -7.29 26.22 5.27
C LEU A 149 -7.32 26.48 6.78
N THR A 150 -8.41 26.14 7.45
CA THR A 150 -8.63 26.40 8.87
C THR A 150 -8.33 25.17 9.73
N ASP A 151 -7.45 25.35 10.71
CA ASP A 151 -7.15 24.34 11.72
C ASP A 151 -8.36 24.08 12.63
N LEU A 152 -8.49 22.83 13.13
CA LEU A 152 -9.41 22.54 14.22
C LEU A 152 -8.99 23.29 15.49
N ASN A 153 -9.97 23.85 16.20
CA ASN A 153 -9.78 24.54 17.48
C ASN A 153 -9.69 23.53 18.64
N VAL A 154 -8.70 22.63 18.56
CA VAL A 154 -8.42 21.65 19.62
C VAL A 154 -7.71 22.35 20.79
N PRO A 155 -8.26 22.32 22.01
CA PRO A 155 -7.63 22.96 23.17
C PRO A 155 -6.25 22.39 23.46
N GLU A 156 -5.30 23.27 23.80
CA GLU A 156 -3.98 22.88 24.25
C GLU A 156 -3.98 22.49 25.73
N GLN A 157 -3.33 21.38 26.06
CA GLN A 157 -3.11 20.86 27.40
C GLN A 157 -1.62 20.48 27.51
N ASP A 158 -0.90 21.12 28.44
CA ASP A 158 0.53 20.90 28.66
C ASP A 158 1.39 21.00 27.38
N GLY A 159 1.08 21.95 26.50
CA GLY A 159 1.81 22.15 25.23
C GLY A 159 1.37 21.23 24.09
N LYS A 160 0.35 20.38 24.29
CA LYS A 160 -0.15 19.42 23.28
C LYS A 160 -1.64 19.63 23.00
N ARG A 161 -2.04 19.52 21.75
CA ARG A 161 -3.47 19.52 21.34
C ARG A 161 -4.01 18.09 21.33
N ILE A 162 -4.39 17.56 22.49
CA ILE A 162 -4.85 16.17 22.60
C ILE A 162 -6.17 15.97 21.86
N VAL A 163 -6.24 14.95 21.01
CA VAL A 163 -7.42 14.64 20.20
C VAL A 163 -7.82 13.16 20.36
N PRO A 164 -9.10 12.84 20.61
CA PRO A 164 -9.54 11.46 20.60
C PRO A 164 -9.57 10.95 19.16
N LEU A 165 -8.95 9.81 18.92
CA LEU A 165 -9.01 9.10 17.65
C LEU A 165 -9.76 7.79 17.84
N GLN A 166 -10.51 7.40 16.81
CA GLN A 166 -11.16 6.09 16.74
C GLN A 166 -10.89 5.45 15.38
N LYS A 167 -11.01 4.12 15.34
CA LYS A 167 -10.95 3.35 14.10
C LYS A 167 -12.09 3.70 13.17
N GLN A 168 -11.73 4.20 12.00
CA GLN A 168 -12.61 4.35 10.85
C GLN A 168 -12.55 3.07 10.02
N GLN A 169 -13.64 2.30 10.06
CA GLN A 169 -13.81 1.11 9.23
C GLN A 169 -13.84 1.49 7.75
N VAL A 170 -12.91 0.92 6.97
CA VAL A 170 -12.80 1.18 5.54
C VAL A 170 -13.34 -0.03 4.77
N THR A 171 -14.45 0.17 4.06
CA THR A 171 -15.16 -0.89 3.31
C THR A 171 -14.23 -1.70 2.41
N PHE A 172 -13.29 -1.04 1.74
CA PHE A 172 -12.32 -1.71 0.88
C PHE A 172 -11.54 -2.81 1.62
N TYR A 173 -10.91 -2.48 2.75
CA TYR A 173 -10.10 -3.45 3.50
C TYR A 173 -10.95 -4.50 4.22
N ASN A 174 -12.16 -4.14 4.66
CA ASN A 174 -13.09 -5.12 5.25
C ASN A 174 -13.55 -6.17 4.24
N GLN A 175 -13.70 -5.80 2.97
CA GLN A 175 -13.99 -6.79 1.92
C GLN A 175 -12.78 -7.70 1.64
N LEU A 176 -11.55 -7.20 1.77
CA LEU A 176 -10.36 -8.06 1.74
C LEU A 176 -10.34 -9.05 2.90
N GLN A 177 -10.68 -8.61 4.11
CA GLN A 177 -10.82 -9.50 5.28
C GLN A 177 -11.89 -10.55 5.04
N SER A 178 -13.07 -10.14 4.55
CA SER A 178 -14.15 -11.08 4.22
C SER A 178 -13.73 -12.11 3.16
N MET A 179 -12.89 -11.76 2.19
CA MET A 179 -12.33 -12.75 1.25
C MET A 179 -11.39 -13.75 1.95
N LEU A 180 -10.56 -13.31 2.91
CA LEU A 180 -9.72 -14.22 3.70
C LEU A 180 -10.56 -15.19 4.53
N ASP A 181 -11.61 -14.68 5.19
CA ASP A 181 -12.52 -15.48 6.01
C ASP A 181 -13.23 -16.54 5.15
N ASP A 182 -13.66 -16.17 3.95
CA ASP A 182 -14.27 -17.09 2.99
C ASP A 182 -13.28 -18.15 2.48
N VAL A 183 -12.01 -17.80 2.24
CA VAL A 183 -10.97 -18.78 1.90
C VAL A 183 -10.79 -19.78 3.05
N ALA A 184 -10.66 -19.28 4.29
CA ALA A 184 -10.50 -20.16 5.45
C ALA A 184 -11.72 -21.08 5.65
N SER A 185 -12.92 -20.56 5.44
CA SER A 185 -14.16 -21.35 5.46
C SER A 185 -14.15 -22.44 4.39
N ARG A 186 -13.83 -22.11 3.13
CA ARG A 186 -13.75 -23.07 2.01
C ARG A 186 -12.67 -24.14 2.22
N MET A 187 -11.60 -23.79 2.93
CA MET A 187 -10.49 -24.69 3.25
C MET A 187 -10.69 -25.45 4.58
N ASN A 188 -11.80 -25.21 5.29
CA ASN A 188 -12.09 -25.78 6.62
C ASN A 188 -10.99 -25.50 7.68
N TRP A 189 -10.41 -24.30 7.65
CA TRP A 189 -9.39 -23.87 8.61
C TRP A 189 -10.04 -23.30 9.88
N ALA A 190 -10.63 -24.16 10.72
CA ALA A 190 -11.50 -23.75 11.83
C ALA A 190 -10.85 -22.82 12.89
N ASP A 191 -9.54 -22.94 13.15
CA ASP A 191 -8.81 -22.18 14.17
C ASP A 191 -7.85 -21.14 13.56
N HIS A 192 -8.13 -20.69 12.35
CA HIS A 192 -7.31 -19.68 11.69
C HIS A 192 -7.36 -18.32 12.41
N LYS A 193 -6.30 -17.55 12.22
CA LYS A 193 -6.16 -16.13 12.64
C LYS A 193 -5.94 -15.22 11.44
N LEU A 194 -6.34 -15.67 10.24
CA LEU A 194 -6.08 -14.96 9.00
C LEU A 194 -6.56 -13.52 9.10
N SER A 195 -5.67 -12.57 8.78
CA SER A 195 -6.02 -11.16 8.87
C SER A 195 -5.37 -10.30 7.79
N VAL A 196 -6.10 -9.28 7.35
CA VAL A 196 -5.52 -8.16 6.60
C VAL A 196 -4.49 -7.47 7.49
N GLY A 197 -3.33 -7.19 6.92
CA GLY A 197 -2.17 -6.70 7.67
C GLY A 197 -1.19 -7.80 8.11
N GLU A 198 -1.60 -9.07 8.14
CA GLU A 198 -0.70 -10.20 8.39
C GLU A 198 -0.61 -11.13 7.18
N ASP A 199 -1.75 -11.65 6.73
CA ASP A 199 -1.88 -12.66 5.67
C ASP A 199 -2.25 -12.08 4.32
N PHE A 200 -2.78 -10.86 4.35
CA PHE A 200 -3.12 -10.07 3.17
C PHE A 200 -2.62 -8.63 3.36
N ALA A 201 -1.53 -8.29 2.69
CA ALA A 201 -0.96 -6.95 2.65
C ALA A 201 -1.60 -6.08 1.57
N TYR A 202 -1.43 -4.76 1.69
CA TYR A 202 -1.87 -3.80 0.67
C TYR A 202 -0.75 -2.80 0.34
N MET A 203 -0.61 -2.50 -0.93
CA MET A 203 0.38 -1.57 -1.44
C MET A 203 -0.13 -0.81 -2.67
N ASN A 204 0.46 0.35 -2.95
CA ASN A 204 0.20 1.12 -4.16
C ASN A 204 1.41 1.20 -5.08
N MET A 205 1.19 1.34 -6.38
CA MET A 205 2.26 1.57 -7.37
C MET A 205 2.89 2.96 -7.20
N VAL A 206 2.11 3.95 -6.77
CA VAL A 206 2.54 5.31 -6.43
C VAL A 206 2.35 5.56 -4.93
N ALA A 207 3.40 6.05 -4.25
CA ALA A 207 3.38 6.25 -2.80
C ALA A 207 2.51 7.44 -2.34
N CYS A 208 2.38 8.46 -3.19
CA CYS A 208 1.73 9.71 -2.82
C CYS A 208 0.20 9.63 -2.98
N PRO A 209 -0.56 10.12 -2.00
CA PRO A 209 -2.01 10.00 -1.98
C PRO A 209 -2.74 11.03 -2.86
N SER A 210 -3.90 10.64 -3.38
CA SER A 210 -4.92 11.47 -4.03
C SER A 210 -6.29 10.80 -3.85
N ALA A 211 -7.40 11.55 -3.95
CA ALA A 211 -8.71 10.91 -3.81
C ALA A 211 -9.03 9.99 -5.01
N VAL A 212 -8.55 10.38 -6.20
CA VAL A 212 -8.66 9.62 -7.45
C VAL A 212 -7.39 9.83 -8.29
N TRP A 213 -7.02 8.86 -9.12
CA TRP A 213 -5.94 8.96 -10.10
C TRP A 213 -6.37 9.75 -11.35
N MET A 214 -6.67 11.03 -11.19
CA MET A 214 -7.36 11.85 -12.20
C MET A 214 -6.46 12.23 -13.39
N THR A 215 -6.54 11.49 -14.51
CA THR A 215 -5.78 11.77 -15.77
C THR A 215 -6.65 12.44 -16.84
N ARG A 216 -7.92 12.66 -16.54
CA ARG A 216 -8.90 13.33 -17.40
C ARG A 216 -10.00 13.98 -16.55
N PRO A 217 -10.79 14.92 -17.11
CA PRO A 217 -11.90 15.54 -16.40
C PRO A 217 -12.91 14.50 -15.90
N ARG A 218 -13.50 14.77 -14.73
CA ARG A 218 -14.53 13.93 -14.12
C ARG A 218 -15.57 14.80 -13.43
N ASN A 219 -16.84 14.43 -13.59
CA ASN A 219 -17.94 15.09 -12.89
C ASN A 219 -17.73 15.02 -11.37
N GLY A 220 -18.03 16.13 -10.68
CA GLY A 220 -17.86 16.25 -9.23
C GLY A 220 -16.44 16.63 -8.76
N TYR A 221 -15.46 16.73 -9.67
CA TYR A 221 -14.08 17.10 -9.35
C TYR A 221 -13.66 18.41 -10.04
N PRO A 222 -12.89 19.29 -9.37
CA PRO A 222 -12.31 20.47 -10.01
C PRO A 222 -11.39 20.12 -11.19
N GLU A 223 -11.50 20.87 -12.30
CA GLU A 223 -10.70 20.63 -13.52
C GLU A 223 -9.19 20.78 -13.29
N ASP A 224 -8.78 21.61 -12.33
CA ASP A 224 -7.37 21.84 -12.01
C ASP A 224 -6.72 20.65 -11.27
N LEU A 225 -7.52 19.69 -10.79
CA LEU A 225 -7.06 18.40 -10.25
C LEU A 225 -6.72 17.37 -11.34
N VAL A 226 -7.00 17.65 -12.62
CA VAL A 226 -6.58 16.76 -13.71
C VAL A 226 -5.05 16.81 -13.87
N MET A 227 -4.41 15.64 -13.87
CA MET A 227 -3.00 15.50 -14.22
C MET A 227 -2.80 15.77 -15.70
N SER A 228 -1.82 16.61 -16.01
CA SER A 228 -1.27 16.68 -17.36
C SER A 228 -0.44 15.42 -17.66
N ASP A 229 -0.29 15.08 -18.95
CA ASP A 229 0.60 13.99 -19.40
C ASP A 229 2.01 14.09 -18.81
N LYS A 230 2.52 15.33 -18.68
CA LYS A 230 3.85 15.59 -18.11
C LYS A 230 3.91 15.26 -16.62
N GLU A 231 2.85 15.55 -15.86
CA GLU A 231 2.75 15.18 -14.46
C GLU A 231 2.67 13.66 -14.33
N THR A 232 1.77 12.99 -15.05
CA THR A 232 1.62 11.52 -15.02
C THR A 232 2.95 10.83 -15.33
N LYS A 233 3.57 11.13 -16.48
CA LYS A 233 4.85 10.52 -16.87
C LYS A 233 5.96 10.79 -15.87
N GLY A 234 6.04 12.02 -15.37
CA GLY A 234 7.07 12.39 -14.39
C GLY A 234 6.89 11.72 -13.04
N ILE A 235 5.65 11.50 -12.59
CA ILE A 235 5.33 10.76 -11.36
C ILE A 235 5.69 9.29 -11.51
N VAL A 236 5.30 8.66 -12.63
CA VAL A 236 5.61 7.26 -12.93
C VAL A 236 7.12 7.07 -13.00
N HIS A 237 7.83 7.93 -13.72
CA HIS A 237 9.28 7.86 -13.84
C HIS A 237 9.98 7.96 -12.48
N GLU A 238 9.59 8.94 -11.66
CA GLU A 238 10.16 9.10 -10.32
C GLU A 238 9.87 7.91 -9.42
N CYS A 239 8.60 7.53 -9.28
CA CYS A 239 8.17 6.58 -8.24
C CYS A 239 8.50 5.14 -8.65
N PHE A 240 8.25 4.79 -9.91
CA PHE A 240 8.34 3.43 -10.40
C PHE A 240 9.72 3.10 -11.02
N HIS A 241 10.31 4.02 -11.79
CA HIS A 241 11.57 3.74 -12.49
C HIS A 241 12.82 4.17 -11.72
N ASP A 242 12.86 5.40 -11.23
CA ASP A 242 14.05 5.97 -10.58
C ASP A 242 14.22 5.45 -9.16
N ARG A 243 13.19 5.62 -8.32
CA ARG A 243 13.20 5.15 -6.92
C ARG A 243 12.86 3.68 -6.79
N GLN A 244 12.11 3.16 -7.75
CA GLN A 244 11.60 1.79 -7.73
C GLN A 244 10.84 1.49 -6.44
N TYR A 245 10.08 2.47 -5.93
CA TYR A 245 9.37 2.40 -4.65
C TYR A 245 8.47 1.16 -4.58
N PHE A 246 7.69 0.95 -5.64
CA PHE A 246 6.80 -0.19 -5.75
C PHE A 246 7.58 -1.50 -5.85
N LEU A 247 8.45 -1.57 -6.86
CA LEU A 247 9.17 -2.79 -7.20
C LEU A 247 10.05 -3.27 -6.04
N ARG A 248 10.73 -2.38 -5.31
CA ARG A 248 11.59 -2.77 -4.18
C ARG A 248 10.82 -3.42 -3.04
N GLN A 249 9.60 -2.95 -2.74
CA GLN A 249 8.74 -3.60 -1.74
C GLN A 249 8.18 -4.90 -2.29
N PHE A 250 7.68 -4.89 -3.52
CA PHE A 250 7.11 -6.06 -4.18
C PHE A 250 8.10 -7.24 -4.25
N PHE A 251 9.35 -7.00 -4.65
CA PHE A 251 10.40 -8.03 -4.74
C PHE A 251 11.08 -8.35 -3.40
N GLN A 252 10.94 -7.50 -2.37
CA GLN A 252 11.32 -7.88 -1.00
C GLN A 252 10.23 -8.78 -0.38
N SER A 253 8.96 -8.50 -0.67
CA SER A 253 7.81 -9.24 -0.16
C SER A 253 7.62 -10.60 -0.80
N LEU A 254 7.81 -10.72 -2.12
CA LEU A 254 7.60 -11.96 -2.90
C LEU A 254 6.27 -12.67 -2.57
N PRO A 255 5.12 -11.98 -2.60
CA PRO A 255 3.83 -12.60 -2.31
C PRO A 255 3.55 -13.79 -3.23
N LYS A 256 2.85 -14.81 -2.73
CA LYS A 256 2.42 -15.97 -3.52
C LYS A 256 1.20 -15.67 -4.38
N ILE A 257 0.33 -14.77 -3.91
CA ILE A 257 -0.82 -14.27 -4.66
C ILE A 257 -0.79 -12.75 -4.72
N ILE A 258 -1.01 -12.22 -5.91
CA ILE A 258 -1.09 -10.80 -6.20
C ILE A 258 -2.51 -10.51 -6.67
N VAL A 259 -3.20 -9.61 -5.98
CA VAL A 259 -4.54 -9.15 -6.37
C VAL A 259 -4.43 -7.73 -6.90
N VAL A 260 -4.57 -7.55 -8.22
CA VAL A 260 -4.47 -6.25 -8.89
C VAL A 260 -5.86 -5.64 -8.99
N ILE A 261 -6.06 -4.48 -8.38
CA ILE A 261 -7.38 -3.87 -8.18
C ILE A 261 -7.61 -2.74 -9.17
N SER A 262 -8.72 -2.77 -9.89
CA SER A 262 -9.17 -1.84 -10.95
C SER A 262 -8.46 -1.98 -12.29
N GLY A 263 -9.13 -1.57 -13.37
CA GLY A 263 -8.57 -1.51 -14.71
C GLY A 263 -7.37 -0.57 -14.80
N THR A 264 -7.44 0.62 -14.18
CA THR A 264 -6.31 1.56 -14.12
C THR A 264 -5.04 0.91 -13.57
N THR A 265 -5.12 0.20 -12.44
CA THR A 265 -3.95 -0.51 -11.89
C THR A 265 -3.56 -1.71 -12.74
N ALA A 266 -4.52 -2.46 -13.29
CA ALA A 266 -4.25 -3.62 -14.13
C ALA A 266 -3.42 -3.25 -15.35
N ARG A 267 -3.79 -2.18 -16.07
CA ARG A 267 -3.06 -1.69 -17.25
C ARG A 267 -1.63 -1.29 -16.92
N ALA A 268 -1.44 -0.51 -15.86
CA ALA A 268 -0.11 -0.15 -15.38
C ALA A 268 0.70 -1.38 -15.00
N PHE A 269 0.14 -2.28 -14.17
CA PHE A 269 0.83 -3.49 -13.73
C PHE A 269 1.20 -4.42 -14.90
N ILE A 270 0.30 -4.64 -15.84
CA ILE A 270 0.55 -5.47 -17.04
C ILE A 270 1.66 -4.85 -17.87
N SER A 271 1.63 -3.54 -18.12
CA SER A 271 2.66 -2.85 -18.88
C SER A 271 4.04 -3.02 -18.23
N GLU A 272 4.13 -2.75 -16.93
CA GLU A 272 5.39 -2.79 -16.19
C GLU A 272 5.93 -4.21 -15.99
N MET A 273 5.04 -5.20 -15.87
CA MET A 273 5.41 -6.59 -15.55
C MET A 273 5.31 -7.54 -16.75
N LYS A 274 5.08 -7.02 -17.97
CA LYS A 274 4.76 -7.81 -19.17
C LYS A 274 5.69 -9.01 -19.39
N ASP A 275 6.99 -8.76 -19.36
CA ASP A 275 8.01 -9.80 -19.66
C ASP A 275 8.19 -10.84 -18.54
N ARG A 276 7.40 -10.74 -17.46
CA ARG A 276 7.43 -11.67 -16.33
C ARG A 276 6.24 -12.61 -16.30
N PHE A 277 5.22 -12.39 -17.14
CA PHE A 277 4.10 -13.33 -17.24
C PHE A 277 4.56 -14.57 -18.02
N ILE A 278 4.60 -15.71 -17.34
CA ILE A 278 4.93 -17.01 -17.93
C ILE A 278 3.68 -17.81 -18.29
N MET A 279 2.49 -17.33 -17.89
CA MET A 279 1.19 -17.91 -18.19
C MET A 279 0.13 -16.81 -18.23
N GLY A 280 -0.86 -16.95 -19.12
CA GLY A 280 -2.02 -16.07 -19.23
C GLY A 280 -1.88 -14.95 -20.28
N ASP A 281 -0.65 -14.47 -20.51
CA ASP A 281 -0.28 -13.42 -21.47
C ASP A 281 -1.26 -12.22 -21.47
N PRO A 282 -1.41 -11.53 -20.32
CA PRO A 282 -2.34 -10.41 -20.22
C PRO A 282 -1.85 -9.22 -21.07
N GLN A 283 -2.79 -8.55 -21.74
CA GLN A 283 -2.51 -7.36 -22.53
C GLN A 283 -3.07 -6.11 -21.84
N VAL A 284 -2.42 -4.96 -22.08
CA VAL A 284 -2.83 -3.65 -21.52
C VAL A 284 -4.26 -3.26 -21.93
N GLY A 285 -4.79 -3.80 -23.03
CA GLY A 285 -6.17 -3.54 -23.47
C GLY A 285 -7.22 -4.54 -22.97
N ASP A 286 -6.82 -5.57 -22.23
CA ASP A 286 -7.77 -6.58 -21.75
C ASP A 286 -8.68 -5.99 -20.66
N SER A 287 -9.98 -6.30 -20.72
CA SER A 287 -10.91 -5.95 -19.65
C SER A 287 -10.62 -6.80 -18.40
N ILE A 288 -11.05 -6.32 -17.23
CA ILE A 288 -10.93 -7.10 -15.99
C ILE A 288 -11.67 -8.44 -16.10
N ASP A 289 -12.81 -8.47 -16.79
CA ASP A 289 -13.59 -9.69 -16.97
C ASP A 289 -12.82 -10.71 -17.84
N ASP A 290 -12.21 -10.27 -18.95
CA ASP A 290 -11.37 -11.13 -19.81
C ASP A 290 -10.09 -11.62 -19.09
N LEU A 291 -9.55 -10.79 -18.20
CA LEU A 291 -8.41 -11.16 -17.37
C LEU A 291 -8.82 -12.23 -16.34
N LEU A 292 -10.01 -12.14 -15.76
CA LEU A 292 -10.51 -13.11 -14.78
C LEU A 292 -10.77 -14.50 -15.34
N GLU A 293 -11.04 -14.64 -16.64
CA GLU A 293 -11.25 -15.94 -17.30
C GLU A 293 -9.97 -16.76 -17.47
N ARG A 294 -8.79 -16.20 -17.17
CA ARG A 294 -7.49 -16.84 -17.38
C ARG A 294 -6.72 -16.98 -16.08
N LYS A 295 -5.91 -18.05 -16.00
CA LYS A 295 -4.86 -18.19 -14.99
C LYS A 295 -3.64 -17.39 -15.42
N HIS A 296 -3.23 -16.42 -14.61
CA HIS A 296 -2.03 -15.61 -14.83
C HIS A 296 -0.95 -15.97 -13.83
N VAL A 297 0.25 -16.26 -14.30
CA VAL A 297 1.40 -16.57 -13.43
C VAL A 297 2.56 -15.67 -13.79
N LEU A 298 3.07 -14.99 -12.78
CA LEU A 298 4.22 -14.09 -12.87
C LEU A 298 5.45 -14.76 -12.27
N LYS A 299 6.58 -14.67 -12.97
CA LYS A 299 7.88 -15.16 -12.52
C LYS A 299 8.72 -14.02 -11.92
N TYR A 300 9.14 -14.19 -10.68
CA TYR A 300 10.10 -13.29 -10.03
C TYR A 300 11.53 -13.53 -10.55
N GLY A 301 11.91 -14.81 -10.62
CA GLY A 301 13.23 -15.28 -11.04
C GLY A 301 13.47 -16.71 -10.56
N ASP A 302 14.70 -17.18 -10.73
CA ASP A 302 15.16 -18.51 -10.30
C ASP A 302 16.15 -18.38 -9.14
N LEU A 303 16.03 -19.25 -8.15
CA LEU A 303 17.03 -19.41 -7.09
C LEU A 303 18.26 -20.20 -7.59
N ALA A 304 19.37 -20.10 -6.86
CA ALA A 304 20.63 -20.79 -7.21
C ALA A 304 20.49 -22.32 -7.25
N ASN A 305 19.53 -22.87 -6.51
CA ASN A 305 19.20 -24.31 -6.49
C ASN A 305 18.26 -24.74 -7.65
N GLY A 306 17.86 -23.81 -8.53
CA GLY A 306 16.94 -24.05 -9.63
C GLY A 306 15.45 -23.98 -9.26
N GLU A 307 15.11 -23.65 -8.02
CA GLU A 307 13.72 -23.40 -7.61
C GLU A 307 13.21 -22.12 -8.28
N GLU A 308 12.12 -22.22 -9.03
CA GLU A 308 11.47 -21.09 -9.67
C GLU A 308 10.57 -20.36 -8.66
N LEU A 309 10.74 -19.04 -8.56
CA LEU A 309 9.89 -18.19 -7.71
C LEU A 309 8.79 -17.56 -8.56
N THR A 310 7.55 -17.97 -8.32
CA THR A 310 6.37 -17.47 -9.03
C THR A 310 5.30 -16.94 -8.09
N ALA A 311 4.38 -16.15 -8.65
CA ALA A 311 3.14 -15.72 -8.02
C ALA A 311 1.95 -15.93 -8.94
N ARG A 312 0.79 -16.26 -8.35
CA ARG A 312 -0.51 -16.15 -9.01
C ARG A 312 -0.88 -14.67 -9.10
N VAL A 313 -1.31 -14.20 -10.26
CA VAL A 313 -1.91 -12.86 -10.43
C VAL A 313 -3.42 -13.02 -10.65
N ILE A 314 -4.20 -12.29 -9.87
CA ILE A 314 -5.66 -12.24 -9.94
C ILE A 314 -6.04 -10.78 -10.15
N PHE A 315 -6.74 -10.50 -11.25
CA PHE A 315 -7.25 -9.17 -11.55
C PHE A 315 -8.67 -9.02 -10.99
N SER A 316 -9.04 -7.83 -10.52
CA SER A 316 -10.37 -7.61 -9.95
C SER A 316 -10.85 -6.18 -10.13
N HIS A 317 -12.17 -6.01 -10.21
CA HIS A 317 -12.80 -4.70 -10.19
C HIS A 317 -12.57 -3.98 -8.86
N HIS A 318 -12.66 -2.65 -8.86
CA HIS A 318 -12.41 -1.89 -7.65
C HIS A 318 -13.56 -2.06 -6.65
N ILE A 319 -13.31 -2.71 -5.51
CA ILE A 319 -14.31 -3.02 -4.47
C ILE A 319 -15.25 -1.85 -4.14
N THR A 320 -14.68 -0.66 -3.91
CA THR A 320 -15.47 0.53 -3.52
C THR A 320 -15.59 1.57 -4.64
N GLY A 321 -15.00 1.31 -5.80
CA GLY A 321 -14.96 2.24 -6.94
C GLY A 321 -15.92 1.82 -8.04
N ASN A 322 -16.16 0.52 -8.13
CA ASN A 322 -17.17 -0.14 -8.93
C ASN A 322 -17.77 -1.34 -8.14
N PRO A 323 -18.54 -1.06 -7.07
CA PRO A 323 -19.03 -2.10 -6.16
C PRO A 323 -19.98 -3.10 -6.85
N GLY A 324 -20.76 -2.64 -7.84
CA GLY A 324 -21.64 -3.50 -8.65
C GLY A 324 -20.85 -4.56 -9.41
N GLN A 325 -19.89 -4.15 -10.23
CA GLN A 325 -19.06 -5.09 -11.00
C GLN A 325 -18.19 -5.96 -10.08
N PHE A 326 -17.66 -5.42 -8.98
CA PHE A 326 -16.93 -6.25 -8.00
C PHE A 326 -17.83 -7.34 -7.42
N SER A 327 -19.07 -7.01 -7.04
CA SER A 327 -20.01 -8.00 -6.49
C SER A 327 -20.29 -9.13 -7.48
N GLU A 328 -20.37 -8.84 -8.78
CA GLU A 328 -20.59 -9.84 -9.83
C GLU A 328 -19.40 -10.80 -9.98
N VAL A 329 -18.17 -10.31 -9.80
CA VAL A 329 -16.95 -11.10 -10.00
C VAL A 329 -16.32 -11.64 -8.71
N ARG A 330 -16.79 -11.21 -7.52
CA ARG A 330 -16.20 -11.56 -6.21
C ARG A 330 -16.01 -13.07 -6.04
N GLU A 331 -17.01 -13.86 -6.40
CA GLU A 331 -16.95 -15.32 -6.29
C GLU A 331 -15.87 -15.93 -7.20
N LYS A 332 -15.63 -15.36 -8.40
CA LYS A 332 -14.55 -15.81 -9.29
C LYS A 332 -13.18 -15.50 -8.68
N VAL A 333 -12.99 -14.31 -8.12
CA VAL A 333 -11.76 -13.92 -7.41
C VAL A 333 -11.50 -14.87 -6.24
N LEU A 334 -12.52 -15.13 -5.42
CA LEU A 334 -12.44 -16.05 -4.29
C LEU A 334 -12.07 -17.47 -4.74
N ASN A 335 -12.72 -17.99 -5.78
CA ASN A 335 -12.43 -19.34 -6.28
C ASN A 335 -10.98 -19.48 -6.74
N GLN A 336 -10.40 -18.47 -7.40
CA GLN A 336 -8.98 -18.48 -7.76
C GLN A 336 -8.05 -18.49 -6.53
N MET A 337 -8.40 -17.78 -5.45
CA MET A 337 -7.62 -17.83 -4.20
C MET A 337 -7.72 -19.22 -3.54
N VAL A 338 -8.91 -19.81 -3.53
CA VAL A 338 -9.15 -21.17 -3.00
C VAL A 338 -8.39 -22.22 -3.81
N GLU A 339 -8.34 -22.10 -5.14
CA GLU A 339 -7.54 -22.98 -6.01
C GLU A 339 -6.05 -22.98 -5.63
N GLU A 340 -5.48 -21.80 -5.34
CA GLU A 340 -4.08 -21.70 -4.92
C GLU A 340 -3.87 -22.28 -3.51
N ALA A 341 -4.83 -22.15 -2.60
CA ALA A 341 -4.78 -22.82 -1.30
C ALA A 341 -4.87 -24.36 -1.44
N GLN A 342 -5.78 -24.87 -2.28
CA GLN A 342 -5.90 -26.31 -2.57
C GLN A 342 -4.67 -26.89 -3.25
N SER A 343 -3.98 -26.08 -4.06
CA SER A 343 -2.72 -26.45 -4.72
C SER A 343 -1.50 -26.38 -3.82
N GLY A 344 -1.66 -25.97 -2.55
CA GLY A 344 -0.57 -25.85 -1.58
C GLY A 344 0.28 -24.58 -1.73
N ASN A 345 -0.15 -23.60 -2.53
CA ASN A 345 0.53 -22.31 -2.66
C ASN A 345 0.19 -21.34 -1.52
N LEU A 346 -0.97 -21.53 -0.88
CA LEU A 346 -1.28 -20.94 0.42
C LEU A 346 -1.44 -22.07 1.45
N VAL A 347 -0.61 -22.03 2.49
CA VAL A 347 -0.59 -23.07 3.52
C VAL A 347 -0.80 -22.44 4.88
N LEU A 348 -1.80 -22.90 5.64
CA LEU A 348 -1.99 -22.49 7.02
C LEU A 348 -0.93 -23.13 7.91
N ASN A 349 -0.17 -22.30 8.62
CA ASN A 349 0.66 -22.76 9.72
C ASN A 349 -0.21 -22.96 10.96
N GLN A 350 -0.38 -24.22 11.36
CA GLN A 350 -1.20 -24.59 12.52
C GLN A 350 -0.65 -24.05 13.86
N THR A 351 0.66 -23.75 13.93
CA THR A 351 1.28 -23.21 15.15
C THR A 351 0.91 -21.75 15.36
N THR A 352 0.98 -20.93 14.30
CA THR A 352 0.71 -19.49 14.39
C THR A 352 -0.76 -19.16 14.14
N GLY A 353 -1.47 -20.01 13.39
CA GLY A 353 -2.83 -19.75 12.89
C GLY A 353 -2.85 -18.85 11.64
N HIS A 354 -1.68 -18.50 11.11
CA HIS A 354 -1.52 -17.63 9.94
C HIS A 354 -1.00 -18.42 8.73
N LEU A 355 -1.02 -17.83 7.55
CA LEU A 355 -0.44 -18.45 6.36
C LEU A 355 1.10 -18.49 6.45
N LEU A 356 1.75 -19.47 5.83
CA LEU A 356 3.22 -19.52 5.78
C LEU A 356 3.77 -18.31 4.99
N ARG A 357 4.84 -17.73 5.51
CA ARG A 357 5.53 -16.61 4.85
C ARG A 357 6.21 -17.06 3.55
N PRO A 358 6.25 -16.21 2.50
CA PRO A 358 7.02 -16.50 1.30
C PRO A 358 8.52 -16.42 1.56
N LYS A 359 9.32 -16.99 0.64
CA LYS A 359 10.78 -16.93 0.62
C LYS A 359 11.30 -15.49 0.75
N GLY A 360 12.45 -15.33 1.38
CA GLY A 360 13.17 -14.09 1.64
C GLY A 360 13.19 -13.70 3.11
N GLY A 361 14.32 -13.13 3.53
CA GLY A 361 14.51 -12.59 4.86
C GLY A 361 13.72 -11.28 5.07
N CYS A 362 13.48 -10.95 6.33
CA CYS A 362 12.88 -9.68 6.74
C CYS A 362 13.32 -9.36 8.16
N VAL A 363 13.87 -8.17 8.37
CA VAL A 363 14.31 -7.71 9.70
C VAL A 363 13.63 -6.39 10.09
N PHE A 364 12.51 -6.08 9.44
CA PHE A 364 11.79 -4.82 9.60
C PHE A 364 11.42 -4.51 11.04
N CYS A 365 10.59 -5.34 11.67
CA CYS A 365 10.08 -5.08 13.03
C CYS A 365 11.22 -4.85 14.05
N PRO A 366 12.23 -5.73 14.15
CA PRO A 366 13.31 -5.54 15.12
C PRO A 366 14.22 -4.36 14.79
N MET A 367 14.58 -4.12 13.52
CA MET A 367 15.44 -2.97 13.17
C MET A 367 14.74 -1.61 13.30
N MET A 368 13.41 -1.59 13.21
CA MET A 368 12.61 -0.38 13.46
C MET A 368 12.18 -0.25 14.93
N GLU A 369 12.65 -1.14 15.80
CA GLU A 369 12.31 -1.20 17.24
C GLU A 369 10.80 -1.38 17.51
N ILE A 370 10.03 -1.84 16.52
CA ILE A 370 8.59 -2.10 16.67
C ILE A 370 8.35 -3.30 17.61
N GLY A 371 9.29 -4.25 17.61
CA GLY A 371 9.23 -5.46 18.41
C GLY A 371 9.85 -6.67 17.69
N ALA A 372 9.74 -7.83 18.32
CA ALA A 372 10.13 -9.10 17.69
C ALA A 372 9.25 -9.39 16.46
N CYS A 373 9.77 -10.19 15.54
CA CYS A 373 8.98 -10.68 14.42
C CYS A 373 8.29 -12.00 14.81
N ASP A 374 6.96 -12.01 14.81
CA ASP A 374 6.18 -13.22 15.16
C ASP A 374 6.42 -14.39 14.20
N TYR A 375 6.93 -14.11 13.00
CA TYR A 375 7.19 -15.09 11.95
C TYR A 375 8.68 -15.38 11.75
N GLU A 376 9.56 -14.93 12.64
CA GLU A 376 11.01 -15.01 12.45
C GLU A 376 11.47 -16.43 12.11
N ASN A 377 10.90 -17.43 12.80
CA ASN A 377 11.21 -18.85 12.59
C ASN A 377 10.65 -19.45 11.27
N GLU A 378 9.79 -18.71 10.56
CA GLU A 378 9.24 -19.11 9.26
C GLU A 378 10.03 -18.48 8.09
N LEU A 379 10.88 -17.48 8.36
CA LEU A 379 11.59 -16.76 7.33
C LEU A 379 12.75 -17.59 6.78
N VAL A 380 12.74 -17.79 5.46
CA VAL A 380 13.78 -18.53 4.74
C VAL A 380 14.47 -17.54 3.80
N PRO A 381 15.72 -17.11 4.08
CA PRO A 381 16.47 -16.20 3.21
C PRO A 381 16.56 -16.67 1.75
N LEU A 382 16.72 -15.72 0.82
CA LEU A 382 17.03 -16.02 -0.59
C LEU A 382 18.51 -16.34 -0.79
N SER A 383 19.35 -15.74 0.04
CA SER A 383 20.76 -16.05 0.17
C SER A 383 20.98 -17.45 0.77
N ASP A 384 22.20 -17.99 0.64
CA ASP A 384 22.57 -19.31 1.17
C ASP A 384 22.68 -19.34 2.71
N HIS A 385 22.26 -18.27 3.39
CA HIS A 385 22.23 -18.22 4.86
C HIS A 385 21.06 -19.04 5.39
N PRO A 386 21.27 -19.86 6.43
CA PRO A 386 20.19 -20.67 7.00
C PRO A 386 19.11 -19.81 7.67
N TYR A 387 19.47 -18.60 8.13
CA TYR A 387 18.61 -17.74 8.92
C TYR A 387 19.21 -16.33 9.02
N LEU A 388 18.36 -15.29 9.10
CA LEU A 388 18.76 -13.89 9.23
C LEU A 388 17.88 -13.15 10.24
N THR A 389 18.50 -12.36 11.10
CA THR A 389 17.89 -11.48 12.12
C THR A 389 18.45 -10.08 12.04
N ALA A 390 17.88 -9.14 12.81
CA ALA A 390 18.42 -7.78 12.93
C ALA A 390 19.87 -7.75 13.44
N ASP A 391 20.28 -8.73 14.25
CA ASP A 391 21.63 -8.84 14.82
C ASP A 391 22.63 -9.54 13.87
N SER A 392 22.16 -10.01 12.71
CA SER A 392 23.03 -10.65 11.73
C SER A 392 24.08 -9.66 11.19
N PRO A 393 25.28 -10.14 10.82
CA PRO A 393 26.32 -9.27 10.27
C PRO A 393 25.79 -8.48 9.06
N THR A 394 26.15 -7.19 8.99
CA THR A 394 25.74 -6.32 7.87
C THR A 394 26.05 -6.91 6.50
N ALA A 395 27.16 -7.65 6.36
CA ALA A 395 27.51 -8.34 5.13
C ALA A 395 26.44 -9.36 4.70
N SER A 396 25.95 -10.19 5.63
CA SER A 396 24.89 -11.17 5.36
C SER A 396 23.56 -10.52 4.97
N LEU A 397 23.18 -9.44 5.66
CA LEU A 397 21.99 -8.65 5.30
C LEU A 397 22.13 -7.99 3.91
N MET A 398 23.34 -7.57 3.55
CA MET A 398 23.63 -7.02 2.22
C MET A 398 23.62 -8.08 1.12
N GLU A 399 24.03 -9.31 1.41
CA GLU A 399 23.92 -10.45 0.49
C GLU A 399 22.46 -10.79 0.20
N GLU A 400 21.62 -10.84 1.25
CA GLU A 400 20.17 -11.03 1.09
C GLU A 400 19.54 -9.92 0.25
N LYS A 401 19.84 -8.65 0.57
CA LYS A 401 19.41 -7.51 -0.24
C LYS A 401 19.87 -7.62 -1.69
N SER A 402 21.10 -8.08 -1.92
CA SER A 402 21.64 -8.25 -3.27
C SER A 402 20.89 -9.32 -4.04
N ALA A 403 20.56 -10.46 -3.40
CA ALA A 403 19.73 -11.51 -3.99
C ALA A 403 18.33 -10.98 -4.36
N GLN A 404 17.69 -10.20 -3.50
CA GLN A 404 16.42 -9.53 -3.80
C GLN A 404 16.54 -8.57 -5.00
N LEU A 405 17.61 -7.77 -5.05
CA LEU A 405 17.84 -6.79 -6.12
C LEU A 405 18.16 -7.44 -7.46
N GLN A 406 18.69 -8.66 -7.51
CA GLN A 406 18.92 -9.37 -8.78
C GLN A 406 17.60 -9.61 -9.51
N PHE A 407 16.51 -9.90 -8.79
CA PHE A 407 15.19 -10.05 -9.39
C PHE A 407 14.65 -8.74 -9.97
N LEU A 408 15.12 -7.57 -9.50
CA LEU A 408 14.71 -6.27 -10.03
C LEU A 408 15.39 -5.88 -11.35
N GLN A 409 16.58 -6.40 -11.64
CA GLN A 409 17.45 -5.87 -12.71
C GLN A 409 16.98 -6.17 -14.14
N HIS A 410 15.93 -6.98 -14.34
CA HIS A 410 15.48 -7.44 -15.66
C HIS A 410 14.54 -6.48 -16.42
N GLN A 411 14.24 -5.28 -15.94
CA GLN A 411 13.23 -4.38 -16.55
C GLN A 411 13.85 -3.07 -17.02
N ARG A 412 14.18 -2.91 -18.31
CA ARG A 412 14.71 -1.62 -18.82
C ARG A 412 14.43 -1.22 -20.27
N GLU A 413 13.47 -1.77 -21.01
CA GLU A 413 13.18 -1.23 -22.37
C GLU A 413 11.69 -1.22 -22.73
N GLY A 414 11.19 -0.06 -23.19
CA GLY A 414 10.03 0.02 -24.09
C GLY A 414 8.63 0.16 -23.49
N LEU A 415 8.43 0.97 -22.44
CA LEU A 415 7.11 1.12 -21.82
C LEU A 415 6.26 2.22 -22.49
N SER A 416 4.96 1.96 -22.56
CA SER A 416 3.95 2.84 -23.16
C SER A 416 3.32 3.72 -22.10
N ASP A 417 3.45 5.04 -22.24
CA ASP A 417 2.84 6.02 -21.33
C ASP A 417 1.29 5.89 -21.23
N LEU A 418 0.65 5.26 -22.22
CA LEU A 418 -0.80 5.04 -22.27
C LEU A 418 -1.30 4.03 -21.22
N ALA A 419 -0.42 3.21 -20.64
CA ALA A 419 -0.82 2.22 -19.65
C ALA A 419 -1.25 2.84 -18.31
N TRP A 420 -0.89 4.11 -18.07
CA TRP A 420 -1.10 4.82 -16.80
C TRP A 420 -2.26 5.82 -16.86
N THR A 421 -3.00 5.88 -17.97
CA THR A 421 -4.19 6.73 -18.13
C THR A 421 -5.47 5.99 -17.74
N GLU A 422 -6.42 6.69 -17.13
CA GLU A 422 -7.76 6.15 -16.80
C GLU A 422 -8.59 5.88 -18.06
N ASP A 423 -9.45 4.87 -17.99
CA ASP A 423 -10.43 4.53 -19.03
C ASP A 423 -11.87 4.71 -18.50
N GLU A 424 -12.84 5.08 -19.36
CA GLU A 424 -14.18 5.64 -18.98
C GLU A 424 -14.92 4.74 -18.00
N ASP A 425 -14.66 3.44 -18.10
CA ASP A 425 -15.32 2.41 -17.32
C ASP A 425 -14.68 2.12 -15.95
N ASP A 426 -13.49 2.66 -15.66
CA ASP A 426 -12.76 2.35 -14.42
C ASP A 426 -13.47 2.84 -13.14
N TYR A 427 -14.32 3.87 -13.25
CA TYR A 427 -14.99 4.48 -12.11
C TYR A 427 -16.36 5.09 -12.46
N GLN A 428 -17.40 4.27 -12.62
CA GLN A 428 -18.73 4.77 -12.99
C GLN A 428 -19.59 5.24 -11.78
N ASP A 429 -19.31 4.83 -10.53
CA ASP A 429 -20.31 4.92 -9.43
C ASP A 429 -19.91 5.69 -8.15
N LEU A 430 -18.88 6.56 -8.18
CA LEU A 430 -18.39 7.18 -6.93
C LEU A 430 -19.37 8.18 -6.27
N GLU A 431 -20.38 8.70 -6.97
CA GLU A 431 -21.29 9.72 -6.41
C GLU A 431 -22.49 9.14 -5.63
N GLU A 432 -22.92 7.90 -5.88
CA GLU A 432 -24.17 7.37 -5.27
C GLU A 432 -23.97 6.44 -4.07
N THR A 433 -22.75 6.00 -3.75
CA THR A 433 -22.50 4.92 -2.76
C THR A 433 -21.60 5.26 -1.57
N ARG A 434 -21.24 6.54 -1.31
CA ARG A 434 -20.32 6.91 -0.22
C ARG A 434 -20.74 8.08 0.66
#